data_AF-A0A938YAP4-F1
#
_entry.id   AF-A0A938YAP4-F1
#
_cell.length_a   1.000
_cell.length_b   1.000
_cell.length_c   1.000
_cell.angle_alpha   90.00
_cell.angle_beta   90.00
_cell.angle_gamma   90.00
#
_symmetry.space_group_name_H-M   'P 1'
#
loop_
_entity.id
_entity.type
_entity.pdbx_description
1 polymer ?
#
loop_
_entity_poly.entity_id
_entity_poly.type
_entity_poly.pdbx_seq_one_letter_code
_entity_poly.pdbx_strand_id
1 'polypeptide(L)'
;MAGPASHPPVSAATPIVGAPRADPIGAVLLVLAGVAAAVPMAAPWRPLPVGVLPDLEGARLSGWQVVQQLSTATDPGLLAVITKWSLLLATAGGVALVGLGLLMFVPMTHRPVGSAALTVAGGLLAVGTWLLVRADPVFGVPAADLLQTGSPGVLLLLASGVVGLFGAVKALATG
;
A
#
# COMPACT_ATOMS: atom_id res chain seq x y z
N MET A 1 67.45 33.47 13.60
CA MET A 1 66.14 33.59 12.94
C MET A 1 65.59 32.18 12.75
N ALA A 2 64.69 31.74 13.63
CA ALA A 2 64.06 30.41 13.56
C ALA A 2 62.71 30.55 12.85
N GLY A 3 62.49 29.77 11.79
CA GLY A 3 61.28 29.82 10.98
C GLY A 3 60.03 29.34 11.72
N PRO A 4 58.84 29.82 11.37
CA PRO A 4 57.60 29.40 12.00
C PRO A 4 57.34 27.91 11.75
N ALA A 5 57.12 27.17 12.83
CA ALA A 5 56.74 25.77 12.78
C ALA A 5 55.38 25.63 12.06
N SER A 6 55.40 25.01 10.88
CA SER A 6 54.20 24.66 10.14
C SER A 6 53.47 23.53 10.88
N HIS A 7 52.33 23.84 11.49
CA HIS A 7 51.45 22.82 12.04
C HIS A 7 51.01 21.86 10.93
N PRO A 8 51.04 20.53 11.14
CA PRO A 8 50.52 19.58 10.16
C PRO A 8 49.01 19.83 9.97
N PRO A 9 48.49 19.65 8.74
CA PRO A 9 47.07 19.81 8.48
C PRO A 9 46.28 18.84 9.36
N VAL A 10 45.34 19.39 10.14
CA VAL A 10 44.36 18.60 10.89
C VAL A 10 43.58 17.81 9.86
N SER A 11 43.88 16.52 9.75
CA SER A 11 43.17 15.59 8.88
C SER A 11 41.72 15.58 9.33
N ALA A 12 40.84 16.22 8.56
CA ALA A 12 39.41 16.25 8.82
C ALA A 12 38.94 14.80 8.89
N ALA A 13 38.54 14.36 10.08
CA ALA A 13 38.02 13.01 10.27
C ALA A 13 36.88 12.80 9.27
N THR A 14 37.06 11.86 8.35
CA THR A 14 36.02 11.44 7.42
C THR A 14 34.80 11.07 8.25
N PRO A 15 33.60 11.63 7.97
CA PRO A 15 32.41 11.24 8.70
C PRO A 15 32.26 9.74 8.55
N ILE A 16 32.23 9.02 9.68
CA ILE A 16 31.95 7.60 9.71
C ILE A 16 30.50 7.47 9.25
N VAL A 17 30.30 7.27 7.95
CA VAL A 17 29.00 6.93 7.39
C VAL A 17 28.66 5.57 7.99
N GLY A 18 27.70 5.56 8.92
CA GLY A 18 27.25 4.32 9.56
C GLY A 18 26.89 3.29 8.49
N ALA A 19 27.41 2.07 8.65
CA ALA A 19 27.10 1.00 7.71
C ALA A 19 25.57 0.83 7.58
N PRO A 20 25.04 0.59 6.36
CA PRO A 20 23.61 0.34 6.18
C PRO A 20 23.14 -0.78 7.10
N ARG A 21 22.06 -0.53 7.86
CA ARG A 21 21.46 -1.51 8.77
C ARG A 21 20.08 -1.88 8.26
N ALA A 22 19.65 -3.11 8.57
CA ALA A 22 18.27 -3.52 8.34
C ALA A 22 17.31 -2.64 9.16
N ASP A 23 16.13 -2.35 8.61
CA ASP A 23 15.05 -1.65 9.30
C ASP A 23 13.86 -2.61 9.52
N PRO A 24 13.87 -3.42 10.59
CA PRO A 24 12.85 -4.43 10.82
C PRO A 24 11.47 -3.80 11.09
N ILE A 25 11.41 -2.57 11.59
CA ILE A 25 10.15 -1.88 11.87
C ILE A 25 9.51 -1.44 10.54
N GLY A 26 10.28 -0.79 9.67
CA GLY A 26 9.82 -0.44 8.33
C GLY A 26 9.38 -1.67 7.53
N ALA A 27 10.18 -2.75 7.61
CA ALA A 27 9.87 -4.03 6.99
C ALA A 27 8.50 -4.58 7.41
N VAL A 28 8.26 -4.71 8.72
CA VAL A 28 7.02 -5.27 9.27
C VAL A 28 5.81 -4.40 8.89
N LEU A 29 5.93 -3.08 8.97
CA LEU A 29 4.84 -2.17 8.58
C LEU A 29 4.46 -2.34 7.10
N LEU A 30 5.45 -2.37 6.20
CA LEU A 30 5.20 -2.54 4.77
C LEU A 30 4.63 -3.92 4.43
N VAL A 31 5.10 -4.98 5.10
CA VAL A 31 4.54 -6.33 4.92
C VAL A 31 3.09 -6.38 5.40
N LEU A 32 2.80 -5.85 6.59
CA LEU A 32 1.42 -5.82 7.11
C LEU A 32 0.48 -5.00 6.21
N ALA A 33 0.95 -3.85 5.72
CA ALA A 33 0.22 -3.06 4.74
C ALA A 33 -0.05 -3.87 3.46
N GLY A 34 1.00 -4.47 2.88
CA GLY A 34 0.87 -5.24 1.65
C GLY A 34 -0.08 -6.42 1.77
N VAL A 35 0.00 -7.16 2.88
CA VAL A 35 -0.92 -8.27 3.19
C VAL A 35 -2.36 -7.75 3.34
N ALA A 36 -2.57 -6.66 4.09
CA ALA A 36 -3.90 -6.08 4.27
C ALA A 36 -4.55 -5.64 2.93
N ALA A 37 -3.76 -5.14 1.98
CA ALA A 37 -4.24 -4.78 0.64
C ALA A 37 -4.55 -6.00 -0.25
N ALA A 38 -3.75 -7.07 -0.15
CA ALA A 38 -3.88 -8.25 -1.01
C ALA A 38 -4.95 -9.26 -0.52
N VAL A 39 -5.15 -9.36 0.80
CA VAL A 39 -6.07 -10.32 1.44
C VAL A 39 -7.53 -10.21 0.95
N PRO A 40 -8.13 -9.02 0.74
CA PRO A 40 -9.49 -8.89 0.19
C PRO A 40 -9.68 -9.53 -1.20
N MET A 41 -8.58 -9.77 -1.92
CA MET A 41 -8.54 -10.41 -3.24
C MET A 41 -8.11 -11.87 -3.19
N ALA A 42 -7.18 -12.22 -2.28
CA ALA A 42 -6.58 -13.55 -2.22
C ALA A 42 -7.41 -14.61 -1.47
N ALA A 43 -8.50 -14.24 -0.80
CA ALA A 43 -9.32 -15.16 0.00
C ALA A 43 -10.62 -15.59 -0.74
N PRO A 44 -10.59 -16.60 -1.64
CA PRO A 44 -11.80 -17.15 -2.22
C PRO A 44 -12.65 -17.92 -1.18
N TRP A 45 -12.04 -18.36 -0.07
CA TRP A 45 -12.64 -19.22 0.96
C TRP A 45 -13.38 -18.44 2.06
N ARG A 46 -13.05 -17.16 2.25
CA ARG A 46 -13.74 -16.24 3.16
C ARG A 46 -13.85 -14.90 2.45
N PRO A 47 -14.96 -14.61 1.76
CA PRO A 47 -15.13 -13.34 1.09
C PRO A 47 -15.12 -12.25 2.16
N LEU A 48 -14.05 -11.45 2.19
CA LEU A 48 -14.05 -10.18 2.89
C LEU A 48 -14.78 -9.22 1.97
N PRO A 49 -16.04 -8.86 2.27
CA PRO A 49 -16.83 -8.10 1.33
C PRO A 49 -16.17 -6.74 1.07
N VAL A 50 -16.02 -6.43 -0.21
CA VAL A 50 -15.59 -5.11 -0.67
C VAL A 50 -16.81 -4.24 -1.01
N GLY A 51 -17.96 -4.88 -1.24
CA GLY A 51 -19.25 -4.24 -1.42
C GLY A 51 -20.38 -5.26 -1.55
N VAL A 52 -21.56 -4.72 -1.80
CA VAL A 52 -22.75 -5.46 -2.22
C VAL A 52 -22.92 -5.19 -3.72
N LEU A 53 -23.44 -6.12 -4.52
CA LEU A 53 -23.91 -5.76 -5.87
C LEU A 53 -25.45 -5.83 -5.88
N PRO A 54 -26.14 -4.73 -6.24
CA PRO A 54 -27.60 -4.69 -6.21
C PRO A 54 -28.23 -5.68 -7.22
N ASP A 55 -27.55 -5.97 -8.32
CA ASP A 55 -28.03 -6.90 -9.37
C ASP A 55 -27.98 -8.39 -8.94
N LEU A 56 -27.43 -8.69 -7.76
CA LEU A 56 -27.24 -10.06 -7.24
C LEU A 56 -27.88 -10.24 -5.86
N GLU A 57 -29.10 -9.74 -5.68
CA GLU A 57 -29.91 -9.95 -4.46
C GLU A 57 -29.22 -9.55 -3.15
N GLY A 58 -28.30 -8.58 -3.18
CA GLY A 58 -27.59 -8.16 -1.97
C GLY A 58 -26.42 -9.07 -1.57
N ALA A 59 -25.91 -9.91 -2.49
CA ALA A 59 -24.77 -10.77 -2.23
C ALA A 59 -23.50 -9.97 -1.87
N ARG A 60 -22.85 -10.39 -0.77
CA ARG A 60 -21.57 -9.86 -0.29
C ARG A 60 -20.43 -10.51 -1.07
N LEU A 61 -19.75 -9.75 -1.93
CA LEU A 61 -18.74 -10.28 -2.84
C LEU A 61 -17.32 -9.91 -2.40
N SER A 62 -16.40 -10.85 -2.55
CA SER A 62 -14.96 -10.58 -2.41
C SER A 62 -14.45 -9.72 -3.56
N GLY A 63 -13.28 -9.09 -3.39
CA GLY A 63 -12.69 -8.28 -4.45
C GLY A 63 -12.48 -9.09 -5.74
N TRP A 64 -12.07 -10.35 -5.61
CA TRP A 64 -11.88 -11.24 -6.76
C TRP A 64 -13.18 -11.56 -7.50
N GLN A 65 -14.25 -11.85 -6.76
CA GLN A 65 -15.56 -12.10 -7.35
C GLN A 65 -16.10 -10.88 -8.11
N VAL A 66 -15.91 -9.68 -7.54
CA VAL A 66 -16.25 -8.42 -8.22
C VAL A 66 -15.48 -8.28 -9.53
N VAL A 67 -14.16 -8.54 -9.53
CA VAL A 67 -13.36 -8.47 -10.77
C VAL A 67 -13.79 -9.52 -11.79
N GLN A 68 -14.12 -10.73 -11.38
CA GLN A 68 -14.61 -11.77 -12.31
C GLN A 68 -15.91 -11.33 -12.97
N GLN A 69 -16.88 -10.84 -12.20
CA GLN A 69 -18.17 -10.39 -12.74
C GLN A 69 -18.02 -9.19 -13.69
N LEU A 70 -17.21 -8.20 -13.32
CA LEU A 70 -16.90 -7.07 -14.18
C LEU A 70 -16.14 -7.47 -15.45
N SER A 71 -15.47 -8.63 -15.45
CA SER A 71 -14.76 -9.15 -16.63
C SER A 71 -15.66 -9.93 -17.58
N THR A 72 -16.78 -10.47 -17.09
CA THR A 72 -17.75 -11.23 -17.88
C THR A 72 -18.91 -10.38 -18.38
N ALA A 73 -19.03 -9.12 -17.93
CA ALA A 73 -20.06 -8.20 -18.38
C ALA A 73 -19.85 -7.81 -19.86
N THR A 74 -20.90 -7.91 -20.67
CA THR A 74 -20.93 -7.42 -22.05
C THR A 74 -21.14 -5.91 -22.02
N ASP A 75 -20.20 -5.13 -22.57
CA ASP A 75 -20.15 -3.65 -22.51
C ASP A 75 -20.16 -3.06 -21.09
N PRO A 76 -19.10 -3.30 -20.28
CA PRO A 76 -18.98 -2.66 -18.98
C PRO A 76 -18.81 -1.14 -19.16
N GLY A 77 -19.70 -0.35 -18.57
CA GLY A 77 -19.57 1.10 -18.53
C GLY A 77 -18.23 1.55 -17.92
N LEU A 78 -17.79 2.78 -18.22
CA LEU A 78 -16.49 3.32 -17.79
C LEU A 78 -16.21 3.13 -16.29
N LEU A 79 -17.23 3.32 -15.45
CA LEU A 79 -17.15 3.18 -14.01
C LEU A 79 -16.77 1.74 -13.60
N ALA A 80 -17.37 0.73 -14.22
CA ALA A 80 -17.04 -0.67 -13.98
C ALA A 80 -15.59 -1.00 -14.39
N VAL A 81 -15.14 -0.45 -15.51
CA VAL A 81 -13.75 -0.61 -15.98
C VAL A 81 -12.76 0.00 -14.97
N ILE A 82 -13.04 1.21 -14.48
CA ILE A 82 -12.19 1.88 -13.47
C ILE A 82 -12.18 1.07 -12.18
N THR A 83 -13.33 0.58 -11.69
CA THR A 83 -13.41 -0.26 -10.49
C THR A 83 -12.54 -1.51 -10.62
N LYS A 84 -12.69 -2.24 -11.74
CA LYS A 84 -11.91 -3.45 -12.02
C LYS A 84 -10.41 -3.19 -11.95
N TRP A 85 -9.93 -2.18 -12.67
CA TRP A 85 -8.51 -1.84 -12.69
C TRP A 85 -8.00 -1.34 -11.35
N SER A 86 -8.82 -0.57 -10.62
CA SER A 86 -8.49 -0.08 -9.29
C SER A 86 -8.26 -1.22 -8.31
N LEU A 87 -9.13 -2.24 -8.32
CA LEU A 87 -8.99 -3.42 -7.46
C LEU A 87 -7.77 -4.28 -7.83
N LEU A 88 -7.48 -4.43 -9.12
CA LEU A 88 -6.27 -5.13 -9.59
C LEU A 88 -4.99 -4.38 -9.19
N LEU A 89 -4.96 -3.07 -9.39
CA LEU A 89 -3.83 -2.21 -9.00
C LEU A 89 -3.64 -2.20 -7.48
N ALA A 90 -4.72 -2.22 -6.71
CA ALA A 90 -4.66 -2.34 -5.25
C ALA A 90 -3.99 -3.64 -4.82
N THR A 91 -4.33 -4.75 -5.48
CA THR A 91 -3.73 -6.07 -5.19
C THR A 91 -2.26 -6.10 -5.58
N ALA A 92 -1.94 -5.63 -6.77
CA ALA A 92 -0.56 -5.56 -7.26
C ALA A 92 0.29 -4.64 -6.37
N GLY A 93 -0.27 -3.49 -5.95
CA GLY A 93 0.35 -2.58 -5.00
C GLY A 93 0.57 -3.23 -3.63
N GLY A 94 -0.39 -4.02 -3.14
CA GLY A 94 -0.24 -4.82 -1.94
C GLY A 94 0.95 -5.78 -2.01
N VAL A 95 1.03 -6.57 -3.09
CA VAL A 95 2.16 -7.49 -3.33
C VAL A 95 3.48 -6.74 -3.43
N ALA A 96 3.50 -5.58 -4.10
CA ALA A 96 4.68 -4.74 -4.19
C ALA A 96 5.14 -4.24 -2.81
N LEU A 97 4.22 -3.80 -1.93
CA LEU A 97 4.55 -3.40 -0.56
C LEU A 97 5.13 -4.55 0.26
N VAL A 98 4.63 -5.79 0.11
CA VAL A 98 5.25 -6.96 0.73
C VAL A 98 6.69 -7.13 0.25
N GLY A 99 6.92 -7.08 -1.06
CA GLY A 99 8.26 -7.18 -1.64
C GLY A 99 9.22 -6.08 -1.15
N LEU A 100 8.76 -4.83 -1.12
CA LEU A 100 9.53 -3.69 -0.60
C LEU A 100 9.81 -3.83 0.90
N GLY A 101 8.84 -4.34 1.67
CA GLY A 101 9.02 -4.65 3.09
C GLY A 101 10.05 -5.77 3.32
N LEU A 102 10.06 -6.81 2.51
CA LEU A 102 11.09 -7.86 2.59
C LEU A 102 12.49 -7.34 2.25
N LEU A 103 12.59 -6.42 1.28
CA LEU A 103 13.86 -5.78 0.92
C LEU A 103 14.47 -4.95 2.08
N MET A 104 13.65 -4.41 2.98
CA MET A 104 14.12 -3.67 4.17
C MET A 104 14.96 -4.51 5.15
N PHE A 105 14.89 -5.84 5.07
CA PHE A 105 15.75 -6.73 5.87
C PHE A 105 17.19 -6.83 5.35
N VAL A 106 17.44 -6.38 4.11
CA VAL A 106 18.78 -6.37 3.52
C VAL A 106 19.54 -5.13 3.98
N PRO A 107 20.83 -5.23 4.35
CA PRO A 107 21.65 -4.07 4.72
C PRO A 107 22.02 -3.25 3.47
N MET A 108 21.09 -2.44 2.98
CA MET A 108 21.25 -1.56 1.81
C MET A 108 20.68 -0.15 2.08
N THR A 109 20.81 0.76 1.13
CA THR A 109 20.22 2.09 1.22
C THR A 109 18.70 2.03 1.05
N HIS A 110 17.97 2.43 2.10
CA HIS A 110 16.52 2.27 2.18
C HIS A 110 15.72 3.40 1.50
N ARG A 111 16.35 4.51 1.13
CA ARG A 111 15.71 5.67 0.46
C ARG A 111 14.92 5.32 -0.81
N PRO A 112 15.49 4.62 -1.82
CA PRO A 112 14.75 4.30 -3.04
C PRO A 112 13.53 3.41 -2.74
N VAL A 113 13.69 2.44 -1.83
CA VAL A 113 12.59 1.56 -1.41
C VAL A 113 11.50 2.35 -0.67
N GLY A 114 11.89 3.27 0.21
CA GLY A 114 10.97 4.17 0.90
C GLY A 114 10.17 5.05 -0.07
N SER A 115 10.82 5.61 -1.11
CA SER A 115 10.12 6.42 -2.12
C SER A 115 9.14 5.61 -2.98
N ALA A 116 9.52 4.39 -3.36
CA ALA A 116 8.64 3.46 -4.07
C ALA A 116 7.45 3.06 -3.19
N ALA A 117 7.70 2.71 -1.93
CA ALA A 117 6.67 2.36 -0.95
C ALA A 117 5.71 3.52 -0.72
N LEU A 118 6.20 4.76 -0.65
CA LEU A 118 5.37 5.95 -0.48
C LEU A 118 4.44 6.16 -1.66
N THR A 119 4.94 5.97 -2.88
CA THR A 119 4.15 6.09 -4.12
C THR A 119 3.05 5.03 -4.17
N VAL A 120 3.40 3.79 -3.85
CA VAL A 120 2.44 2.67 -3.82
C VAL A 120 1.40 2.87 -2.71
N ALA A 121 1.81 3.22 -1.50
CA ALA A 121 0.90 3.46 -0.37
C ALA A 121 -0.05 4.64 -0.64
N GLY A 122 0.45 5.72 -1.24
CA GLY A 122 -0.38 6.85 -1.68
C GLY A 122 -1.39 6.44 -2.75
N GLY A 123 -0.99 5.59 -3.71
CA GLY A 123 -1.89 5.01 -4.70
C GLY A 123 -2.98 4.13 -4.07
N LEU A 124 -2.64 3.31 -3.08
CA LEU A 124 -3.61 2.49 -2.34
C LEU A 124 -4.63 3.34 -1.59
N LEU A 125 -4.18 4.45 -0.96
CA LEU A 125 -5.10 5.40 -0.33
C LEU A 125 -6.01 6.07 -1.34
N ALA A 126 -5.49 6.48 -2.49
CA ALA A 126 -6.29 7.08 -3.55
C ALA A 126 -7.36 6.10 -4.05
N VAL A 127 -7.00 4.84 -4.28
CA VAL A 127 -7.95 3.79 -4.67
C VAL A 127 -9.00 3.55 -3.58
N GLY A 128 -8.59 3.38 -2.32
CA GLY A 128 -9.53 3.17 -1.21
C GLY A 128 -10.49 4.34 -1.01
N THR A 129 -9.98 5.56 -1.13
CA THR A 129 -10.80 6.78 -1.04
C THR A 129 -11.75 6.87 -2.23
N TRP A 130 -11.29 6.55 -3.45
CA TRP A 130 -12.13 6.53 -4.64
C TRP A 130 -13.26 5.50 -4.51
N LEU A 131 -12.96 4.28 -4.05
CA LEU A 131 -13.96 3.24 -3.81
C LEU A 131 -14.98 3.67 -2.74
N LEU A 132 -14.54 4.38 -1.70
CA LEU A 132 -15.43 4.92 -0.68
C LEU A 132 -16.35 6.01 -1.22
N VAL A 133 -15.81 6.95 -2.01
CA VAL A 133 -16.58 8.05 -2.62
C VAL A 133 -17.56 7.53 -3.68
N ARG A 134 -17.17 6.48 -4.41
CA ARG A 134 -17.98 5.85 -5.45
C ARG A 134 -18.73 4.62 -4.95
N ALA A 135 -18.84 4.45 -3.63
CA ALA A 135 -19.50 3.31 -3.03
C ALA A 135 -20.93 3.11 -3.52
N ASP A 136 -21.71 4.18 -3.56
CA ASP A 136 -23.12 4.13 -3.96
C ASP A 136 -23.30 3.74 -5.45
N PRO A 137 -22.64 4.40 -6.43
CA PRO A 137 -22.78 3.99 -7.83
C PRO A 137 -22.05 2.69 -8.20
N VAL A 138 -21.08 2.22 -7.42
CA VAL A 138 -20.32 0.99 -7.72
C VAL A 138 -20.91 -0.24 -7.02
N PHE A 139 -21.35 -0.07 -5.77
CA PHE A 139 -21.81 -1.15 -4.90
C PHE A 139 -23.28 -1.00 -4.49
N GLY A 140 -24.00 0.04 -4.93
CA GLY A 140 -25.40 0.26 -4.54
C GLY A 140 -25.60 0.47 -3.04
N VAL A 141 -24.56 0.86 -2.31
CA VAL A 141 -24.58 1.04 -0.85
C VAL A 141 -23.93 2.39 -0.52
N PRO A 142 -24.56 3.22 0.32
CA PRO A 142 -23.96 4.49 0.72
C PRO A 142 -22.67 4.29 1.51
N ALA A 143 -21.72 5.22 1.34
CA ALA A 143 -20.41 5.15 1.99
C ALA A 143 -20.51 5.06 3.52
N ALA A 144 -21.49 5.72 4.11
CA ALA A 144 -21.76 5.66 5.55
C ALA A 144 -22.08 4.22 6.01
N ASP A 145 -22.85 3.48 5.22
CA ASP A 145 -23.20 2.10 5.53
C ASP A 145 -21.99 1.18 5.39
N LEU A 146 -21.09 1.40 4.43
CA LEU A 146 -19.84 0.61 4.35
C LEU A 146 -18.96 0.77 5.60
N LEU A 147 -18.94 1.98 6.17
CA LEU A 147 -18.20 2.27 7.41
C LEU A 147 -18.88 1.70 8.64
N GLN A 148 -20.23 1.70 8.69
CA GLN A 148 -21.01 1.24 9.85
C GLN A 148 -21.23 -0.28 9.85
N THR A 149 -21.55 -0.87 8.70
CA THR A 149 -21.79 -2.32 8.55
C THR A 149 -20.49 -3.12 8.41
N GLY A 150 -19.35 -2.42 8.32
CA GLY A 150 -18.02 -2.99 8.46
C GLY A 150 -17.61 -3.84 7.27
N SER A 151 -17.74 -3.33 6.04
CA SER A 151 -17.14 -3.96 4.85
C SER A 151 -15.62 -4.01 5.02
N PRO A 152 -15.06 -5.14 5.47
CA PRO A 152 -13.71 -5.16 5.99
C PRO A 152 -12.69 -4.96 4.87
N GLY A 153 -13.04 -5.26 3.61
CA GLY A 153 -12.14 -5.08 2.47
C GLY A 153 -11.76 -3.63 2.21
N VAL A 154 -12.72 -2.69 2.20
CA VAL A 154 -12.45 -1.27 1.96
C VAL A 154 -11.67 -0.66 3.12
N LEU A 155 -12.03 -1.03 4.35
CA LEU A 155 -11.32 -0.59 5.55
C LEU A 155 -9.88 -1.13 5.60
N LEU A 156 -9.66 -2.39 5.23
CA LEU A 156 -8.33 -2.97 5.13
C LEU A 156 -7.50 -2.28 4.06
N LEU A 157 -8.10 -1.87 2.94
CA LEU A 157 -7.41 -1.13 1.90
C LEU A 157 -6.98 0.26 2.39
N LEU A 158 -7.88 1.00 3.04
CA LEU A 158 -7.54 2.30 3.63
C LEU A 158 -6.47 2.16 4.73
N ALA A 159 -6.63 1.18 5.62
CA ALA A 159 -5.64 0.88 6.65
C ALA A 159 -4.29 0.49 6.05
N SER A 160 -4.27 -0.30 4.97
CA SER A 160 -3.04 -0.66 4.26
C SER A 160 -2.30 0.57 3.76
N GLY A 161 -3.03 1.54 3.21
CA GLY A 161 -2.45 2.78 2.70
C GLY A 161 -1.85 3.62 3.83
N VAL A 162 -2.55 3.76 4.96
CA VAL A 162 -2.05 4.50 6.13
C VAL A 162 -0.82 3.82 6.74
N VAL A 163 -0.89 2.50 6.98
CA VAL A 163 0.23 1.72 7.54
C VAL A 163 1.43 1.73 6.58
N GLY A 164 1.16 1.62 5.27
CA GLY A 164 2.17 1.70 4.22
C GLY A 164 2.88 3.05 4.18
N LEU A 165 2.16 4.17 4.39
CA LEU A 165 2.77 5.49 4.51
C LEU A 165 3.71 5.57 5.71
N PHE A 166 3.30 5.06 6.89
CA PHE A 166 4.17 5.03 8.06
C PHE A 166 5.43 4.19 7.82
N GLY A 167 5.29 3.02 7.21
CA GLY A 167 6.44 2.18 6.81
C GLY A 167 7.37 2.89 5.81
N ALA A 168 6.80 3.57 4.82
CA ALA A 168 7.55 4.30 3.81
C ALA A 168 8.30 5.51 4.39
N VAL A 169 7.65 6.32 5.24
CA VAL A 169 8.29 7.44 5.94
C VAL A 169 9.41 6.94 6.84
N LYS A 170 9.21 5.82 7.53
CA LYS A 170 10.23 5.20 8.37
C LYS A 170 11.44 4.76 7.54
N ALA A 171 11.24 4.10 6.41
CA ALA A 171 12.29 3.68 5.48
C ALA A 171 13.07 4.88 4.88
N LEU A 172 12.37 6.00 4.62
CA LEU A 172 13.03 7.24 4.18
C LEU A 172 13.87 7.89 5.28
N ALA A 173 13.44 7.79 6.53
CA ALA A 173 14.15 8.35 7.68
C ALA A 173 15.38 7.52 8.10
N THR A 174 15.45 6.23 7.72
CA THR A 174 16.55 5.32 8.07
C THR A 174 17.57 5.10 6.95
N GLY A 175 17.29 5.58 5.73
CA GLY A 175 18.22 5.57 4.59
C GLY A 175 18.97 6.87 4.39
#